data_AF-A0AAD1GYW9-F1
#
_entry.id   AF-A0AAD1GYW9-F1
#
_cell.length_a   1.000
_cell.length_b   1.000
_cell.length_c   1.000
_cell.angle_alpha   90.00
_cell.angle_beta   90.00
_cell.angle_gamma   90.00
#
_symmetry.space_group_name_H-M   'P 1'
#
loop_
_entity.id
_entity.type
_entity.pdbx_description
1 polymer ?
#
loop_
_entity_poly.entity_id
_entity_poly.type
_entity_poly.pdbx_seq_one_letter_code
_entity_poly.pdbx_strand_id
1 'polypeptide(L)'
;MAETRQETALTTLKMLTAGLLLVGPALLACAPAVPADPLTPPTPAEMQFLDQARRLLPITPDSMVAFNSDGELLDQGRQACFMRDQGRVGYEASMLPPIVTQLALVYLCPK
;
A
#
# COMPACT_ATOMS: atom_id res chain seq x y z
N MET A 1 -17.05 28.56 63.77
CA MET A 1 -16.32 29.23 62.68
C MET A 1 -15.89 28.16 61.68
N ALA A 2 -15.96 28.49 60.38
CA ALA A 2 -15.82 27.64 59.19
C ALA A 2 -17.06 26.76 58.89
N GLU A 3 -18.00 27.13 57.98
CA GLU A 3 -17.86 27.40 56.52
C GLU A 3 -17.57 26.07 55.79
N THR A 4 -18.27 25.54 54.79
CA THR A 4 -19.16 25.98 53.69
C THR A 4 -19.68 24.66 53.06
N ARG A 5 -20.85 24.50 52.46
CA ARG A 5 -21.28 24.86 51.08
C ARG A 5 -22.30 23.74 50.73
N GLN A 6 -23.61 24.02 50.74
CA GLN A 6 -24.33 24.38 49.51
C GLN A 6 -24.40 23.16 48.58
N GLU A 7 -25.31 22.20 48.78
CA GLU A 7 -26.77 22.33 48.58
C GLU A 7 -27.15 23.10 47.30
N THR A 8 -26.62 22.71 46.13
CA THR A 8 -27.08 23.31 44.85
C THR A 8 -27.08 22.32 43.69
N ALA A 9 -27.40 21.04 43.91
CA ALA A 9 -27.59 20.13 42.77
C ALA A 9 -28.52 18.92 43.01
N LEU A 10 -29.28 18.88 44.11
CA LEU A 10 -30.28 17.83 44.33
C LEU A 10 -31.52 18.02 43.42
N THR A 11 -31.67 19.19 42.81
CA THR A 11 -32.82 19.61 42.00
C THR A 11 -32.87 19.03 40.59
N THR A 12 -31.81 18.35 40.14
CA THR A 12 -31.76 17.71 38.81
C THR A 12 -31.93 16.20 38.89
N LEU A 13 -32.27 15.68 40.07
CA LEU A 13 -32.56 14.28 40.33
C LEU A 13 -34.03 13.97 40.01
N LYS A 14 -34.56 14.31 38.83
CA LYS A 14 -35.99 14.01 38.57
C LYS A 14 -36.47 13.94 37.15
N MET A 15 -35.62 14.09 36.14
CA MET A 15 -36.06 13.90 34.77
C MET A 15 -35.09 13.01 34.01
N LEU A 16 -35.65 11.93 33.46
CA LEU A 16 -35.13 11.15 32.34
C LEU A 16 -34.30 9.92 32.71
N THR A 17 -34.88 9.09 33.59
CA THR A 17 -34.91 7.64 33.38
C THR A 17 -35.66 7.31 32.07
N ALA A 18 -34.94 7.39 30.96
CA ALA A 18 -35.21 6.66 29.72
C ALA A 18 -33.82 6.23 29.23
N GLY A 19 -33.37 4.99 29.50
CA GLY A 19 -33.71 3.83 28.69
C GLY A 19 -33.21 4.09 27.26
N LEU A 20 -32.26 3.39 26.66
CA LEU A 20 -31.67 2.08 26.84
C LEU A 20 -30.53 2.03 25.79
N LEU A 21 -29.43 1.32 26.04
CA LEU A 21 -28.40 0.89 25.06
C LEU A 21 -27.61 1.98 24.31
N LEU A 22 -26.47 2.40 24.87
CA LEU A 22 -25.27 2.69 24.07
C LEU A 22 -24.10 1.93 24.67
N VAL A 23 -23.85 0.75 24.12
CA VAL A 23 -22.65 -0.04 24.33
C VAL A 23 -21.45 0.82 23.92
N GLY A 24 -20.59 1.09 24.90
CA GLY A 24 -19.14 0.93 24.77
C GLY A 24 -18.39 1.92 23.86
N PRO A 25 -17.25 2.45 24.34
CA PRO A 25 -16.63 3.65 23.81
C PRO A 25 -16.12 3.45 22.37
N ALA A 26 -16.19 4.55 21.63
CA ALA A 26 -15.44 4.80 20.42
C ALA A 26 -13.95 4.46 20.63
N LEU A 27 -13.58 3.20 20.37
CA LEU A 27 -12.25 2.86 19.94
C LEU A 27 -12.17 3.25 18.46
N LEU A 28 -12.23 4.57 18.19
CA LEU A 28 -11.36 5.10 17.15
C LEU A 28 -9.95 4.92 17.68
N ALA A 29 -9.46 3.68 17.60
CA ALA A 29 -8.06 3.48 17.37
C ALA A 29 -7.77 4.36 16.17
N CYS A 30 -7.03 5.44 16.38
CA CYS A 30 -6.21 6.00 15.33
C CYS A 30 -5.48 4.79 14.74
N ALA A 31 -6.00 4.24 13.64
CA ALA A 31 -5.17 3.53 12.73
C ALA A 31 -4.03 4.52 12.49
N PRO A 32 -2.76 4.19 12.81
CA PRO A 32 -1.68 5.03 12.33
C PRO A 32 -1.97 5.18 10.85
N ALA A 33 -2.17 6.41 10.40
CA ALA A 33 -2.13 6.69 8.98
C ALA A 33 -0.76 6.14 8.59
N VAL A 34 -0.75 4.95 7.98
CA VAL A 34 0.45 4.35 7.44
C VAL A 34 0.97 5.46 6.53
N PRO A 35 2.12 6.08 6.86
CA PRO A 35 2.69 7.07 5.97
C PRO A 35 2.74 6.38 4.62
N ALA A 36 2.13 6.98 3.59
CA ALA A 36 2.39 6.52 2.23
C ALA A 36 3.91 6.39 2.13
N ASP A 37 4.39 5.16 1.94
CA ASP A 37 5.79 4.79 2.06
C ASP A 37 6.60 5.89 1.38
N PRO A 38 7.42 6.67 2.13
CA PRO A 38 8.05 7.88 1.58
C PRO A 38 8.73 7.46 0.30
N LEU A 39 8.32 8.06 -0.83
CA LEU A 39 8.75 7.74 -2.20
C LEU A 39 10.23 7.36 -2.19
N THR A 40 10.51 6.07 -2.00
CA THR A 40 11.88 5.62 -1.90
C THR A 40 12.41 5.84 -3.29
N PRO A 41 13.39 6.73 -3.48
CA PRO A 41 13.85 7.04 -4.81
C PRO A 41 14.32 5.74 -5.45
N PRO A 42 13.92 5.46 -6.70
CA PRO A 42 14.31 4.24 -7.37
C PRO A 42 15.83 4.14 -7.39
N THR A 43 16.34 2.94 -7.11
CA THR A 43 17.76 2.64 -7.20
C THR A 43 18.27 2.85 -8.64
N PRO A 44 19.58 3.00 -8.85
CA PRO A 44 20.12 3.14 -10.21
C PRO A 44 19.74 1.99 -11.15
N ALA A 45 19.64 0.75 -10.63
CA ALA A 45 19.19 -0.41 -11.38
C ALA A 45 17.71 -0.32 -11.77
N GLU A 46 16.86 0.11 -10.84
CA GLU A 46 15.44 0.36 -11.09
C GLU A 46 15.24 1.48 -12.12
N MET A 47 16.05 2.54 -12.08
CA MET A 47 16.00 3.58 -13.11
C MET A 47 16.38 3.07 -14.50
N GLN A 48 17.40 2.20 -14.61
CA GLN A 48 17.77 1.59 -15.89
C GLN A 48 16.67 0.68 -16.42
N PHE A 49 16.09 -0.15 -15.56
CA PHE A 49 14.94 -0.96 -15.90
C PHE A 49 13.78 -0.11 -16.45
N LEU A 50 13.43 0.98 -15.74
CA LEU A 50 12.37 1.90 -16.16
C LEU A 50 12.69 2.62 -17.48
N ASP A 51 13.93 3.04 -17.71
CA ASP A 51 14.33 3.67 -18.97
C ASP A 51 14.18 2.69 -20.15
N GLN A 52 14.66 1.45 -19.99
CA GLN A 52 14.55 0.44 -21.04
C GLN A 52 13.12 0.01 -21.29
N ALA A 53 12.34 -0.16 -20.23
CA ALA A 53 10.93 -0.50 -20.36
C ALA A 53 10.16 0.62 -21.09
N ARG A 54 10.37 1.90 -20.75
CA ARG A 54 9.75 3.01 -21.48
C ARG A 54 10.12 3.07 -22.97
N ARG A 55 11.32 2.62 -23.34
CA ARG A 55 11.74 2.54 -24.76
C ARG A 55 11.14 1.36 -25.50
N LEU A 56 11.08 0.18 -24.87
CA LEU A 56 10.77 -1.08 -25.55
C LEU A 56 9.29 -1.44 -25.50
N LEU A 57 8.60 -1.10 -24.42
CA LEU A 57 7.20 -1.46 -24.22
C LEU A 57 6.25 -0.86 -25.28
N PRO A 58 6.37 0.42 -25.69
CA PRO A 58 5.47 0.99 -26.71
C PRO A 58 5.63 0.42 -28.12
N ILE A 59 6.80 -0.16 -28.42
CA ILE A 59 7.10 -0.73 -29.74
C ILE A 59 6.94 -2.26 -29.78
N THR A 60 6.61 -2.87 -28.64
CA THR A 60 6.36 -4.31 -28.58
C THR A 60 4.97 -4.58 -29.18
N PRO A 61 4.83 -5.54 -30.11
CA PRO A 61 3.55 -5.87 -30.75
C PRO A 61 2.54 -6.51 -29.78
N ASP A 62 2.90 -6.65 -28.51
CA ASP A 62 2.15 -7.38 -27.51
C ASP A 62 1.15 -6.47 -26.81
N SER A 63 -0.13 -6.68 -27.09
CA SER A 63 -1.24 -5.94 -26.47
C SER A 63 -1.36 -6.11 -24.96
N MET A 64 -0.58 -7.04 -24.38
CA MET A 64 -0.52 -7.28 -22.93
C MET A 64 0.35 -6.27 -22.19
N VAL A 65 1.06 -5.41 -22.92
CA VAL A 65 1.97 -4.41 -22.37
C VAL A 65 1.21 -3.11 -22.12
N ALA A 66 0.38 -3.10 -21.09
CA ALA A 66 -0.20 -1.88 -20.55
C ALA A 66 0.26 -1.73 -19.10
N PHE A 67 0.91 -0.61 -18.78
CA PHE A 67 1.27 -0.23 -17.42
C PHE A 67 0.88 1.23 -17.23
N ASN A 68 0.36 1.57 -16.05
CA ASN A 68 -0.18 2.89 -15.76
C ASN A 68 0.84 3.81 -15.09
N SER A 69 1.90 3.23 -14.52
CA SER A 69 2.92 3.97 -13.79
C SER A 69 4.26 3.25 -13.73
N ASP A 70 5.33 4.01 -13.49
CA ASP A 70 6.67 3.47 -13.21
C ASP A 70 6.64 2.57 -11.95
N GLY A 71 5.82 2.91 -10.94
CA GLY A 71 5.67 2.09 -9.73
C GLY A 71 5.11 0.69 -10.01
N GLU A 72 4.05 0.62 -10.83
CA GLU A 72 3.47 -0.66 -11.27
C GLU A 72 4.51 -1.51 -12.03
N LEU A 73 5.29 -0.87 -12.89
CA LEU A 73 6.31 -1.54 -13.67
C LEU A 73 7.44 -2.10 -12.78
N LEU A 74 7.84 -1.35 -11.75
CA LEU A 74 8.81 -1.81 -10.75
C LEU A 74 8.28 -2.99 -9.94
N ASP A 75 7.01 -2.97 -9.54
CA ASP A 75 6.38 -4.08 -8.83
C ASP A 75 6.36 -5.35 -9.68
N GLN A 76 5.97 -5.24 -10.95
CA GLN A 76 6.04 -6.36 -11.89
C GLN A 76 7.47 -6.88 -12.05
N GLY A 77 8.45 -5.99 -12.18
CA GLY A 77 9.86 -6.37 -12.27
C GLY A 77 10.35 -7.11 -11.01
N ARG A 78 10.01 -6.62 -9.82
CA ARG A 78 10.34 -7.29 -8.55
C ARG A 78 9.66 -8.65 -8.43
N GLN A 79 8.40 -8.76 -8.86
CA GLN A 79 7.69 -10.03 -8.90
C GLN A 79 8.38 -11.05 -9.82
N ALA A 80 8.84 -10.62 -11.01
CA ALA A 80 9.60 -11.49 -11.92
C ALA A 80 10.88 -12.04 -11.26
N CYS A 81 11.59 -11.19 -10.52
CA CYS A 81 12.78 -11.59 -9.77
C CYS A 81 12.46 -12.60 -8.67
N PHE A 82 11.42 -12.34 -7.88
CA PHE A 82 10.95 -13.24 -6.84
C PHE A 82 10.56 -14.63 -7.39
N MET A 83 9.83 -14.68 -8.50
CA MET A 83 9.44 -15.92 -9.15
C MET A 83 10.65 -16.71 -9.65
N ARG A 84 11.63 -16.02 -10.25
CA ARG A 84 12.87 -16.67 -10.70
C ARG A 84 13.68 -17.23 -9.53
N ASP A 85 13.69 -16.56 -8.38
CA ASP A 85 14.36 -17.09 -7.18
C ASP A 85 13.68 -18.37 -6.64
N GLN A 86 12.41 -18.58 -6.97
CA GLN A 86 11.69 -19.84 -6.73
C GLN A 86 11.86 -20.87 -7.86
N GLY A 87 12.72 -20.60 -8.85
CA GLY A 87 12.91 -21.47 -10.02
C GLY A 87 11.78 -21.41 -11.06
N ARG A 88 10.90 -20.40 -10.98
CA ARG A 88 9.77 -20.23 -11.89
C ARG A 88 10.01 -19.05 -12.83
N VAL A 89 10.12 -19.29 -14.13
CA VAL A 89 10.42 -18.27 -15.14
C VAL A 89 9.49 -18.42 -16.32
N GLY A 90 9.14 -17.30 -16.95
CA GLY A 90 8.28 -17.26 -18.14
C GLY A 90 6.84 -16.85 -17.85
N TYR A 91 6.11 -16.58 -18.93
CA TYR A 91 4.76 -16.01 -18.88
C TYR A 91 3.78 -16.89 -18.08
N GLU A 92 3.76 -18.20 -18.31
CA GLU A 92 2.85 -19.13 -17.60
C GLU A 92 3.08 -19.17 -16.08
N ALA A 93 4.26 -18.75 -15.62
CA ALA A 93 4.57 -18.72 -14.20
C ALA A 93 4.13 -17.41 -13.53
N SER A 94 4.45 -16.27 -14.15
CA SER A 94 4.28 -14.95 -13.54
C SER A 94 3.05 -14.19 -14.06
N MET A 95 2.48 -14.61 -15.20
CA MET A 95 1.49 -13.86 -15.99
C MET A 95 1.95 -12.44 -16.33
N LEU A 96 3.27 -12.21 -16.32
CA LEU A 96 3.87 -10.92 -16.65
C LEU A 96 4.30 -10.89 -18.10
N PRO A 97 4.21 -9.73 -18.78
CA PRO A 97 4.69 -9.61 -20.15
C PRO A 97 6.13 -10.12 -20.29
N PRO A 98 6.46 -10.89 -21.34
CA PRO A 98 7.78 -11.48 -21.51
C PRO A 98 8.90 -10.44 -21.49
N ILE A 99 8.64 -9.29 -22.11
CA ILE A 99 9.58 -8.17 -22.18
C ILE A 99 9.85 -7.55 -20.78
N VAL A 100 8.83 -7.42 -19.93
CA VAL A 100 8.98 -6.93 -18.55
C VAL A 100 9.80 -7.93 -17.73
N THR A 101 9.46 -9.22 -17.85
CA THR A 101 10.21 -10.30 -17.19
C THR A 101 11.68 -10.28 -17.61
N GLN A 102 11.95 -10.20 -18.92
CA GLN A 102 13.31 -10.22 -19.45
C GLN A 102 14.14 -9.02 -18.97
N LEU A 103 13.57 -7.81 -19.00
CA LEU A 103 14.22 -6.62 -18.48
C LEU A 103 14.50 -6.72 -16.97
N ALA A 104 13.56 -7.25 -16.20
CA ALA A 104 13.76 -7.44 -14.76
C ALA A 104 14.93 -8.38 -14.46
N LEU A 105 15.05 -9.48 -15.20
CA LEU A 105 16.16 -10.42 -15.01
C LEU A 105 17.52 -9.83 -15.38
N VAL A 106 17.57 -8.91 -16.33
CA VAL A 106 18.81 -8.24 -16.75
C VAL A 106 19.20 -7.13 -15.77
N TYR A 107 18.26 -6.28 -15.38
CA TYR A 107 18.56 -5.04 -14.65
C TYR A 107 18.32 -5.14 -13.14
N LEU A 108 17.24 -5.80 -12.71
CA LEU A 108 16.85 -5.80 -11.29
C LEU A 108 17.47 -6.97 -10.51
N CYS A 109 17.59 -8.14 -11.15
CA CYS A 109 18.12 -9.34 -10.48
C CYS A 109 19.05 -10.16 -11.37
N PRO A 110 20.18 -9.59 -11.83
CA PRO A 110 21.20 -10.35 -12.54
C PRO A 110 21.74 -11.51 -11.66
N LYS A 111 22.01 -12.66 -12.27
CA LYS A 111 22.66 -13.82 -11.63
C LYS A 111 23.92 -14.20 -12.39
#